data_AF-A0A6A4HIY4-F1
#
_entry.id   AF-A0A6A4HIY4-F1
#
_cell.length_a   1.000
_cell.length_b   1.000
_cell.length_c   1.000
_cell.angle_alpha   90.00
_cell.angle_beta   90.00
_cell.angle_gamma   90.00
#
_symmetry.space_group_name_H-M   'P 1'
#
loop_
_entity.id
_entity.type
_entity.pdbx_description
1 polymer ?
#
loop_
_entity_poly.entity_id
_entity_poly.type
_entity_poly.pdbx_seq_one_letter_code
_entity_poly.pdbx_strand_id
1 'polypeptide(L)'
;MLFPNGVWCWAAGPVLSEEQLTLWCQDQDGLDAKLLANLGPFDYAHRFMGEHRYSPDLLVLYDPEGKPSVLFMCTAVFTSVGVKPPDLSPTPETFKTMRDWVRTKNVSLEKLPYMKIRWPDNKPFPPRLRKAFEEEKEKLEKEKLEKKKLEKSTREASHSES
;
A
#
# COMPACT_ATOMS: atom_id res chain seq x y z
N MET A 1 8.22 11.30 14.81
CA MET A 1 7.68 12.30 13.86
C MET A 1 6.40 11.73 13.29
N LEU A 2 5.24 12.30 13.66
CA LEU A 2 3.94 11.99 13.08
C LEU A 2 3.85 12.72 11.74
N PHE A 3 3.42 12.05 10.66
CA PHE A 3 3.17 12.72 9.39
C PHE A 3 2.23 13.93 9.62
N PRO A 4 2.64 15.18 9.32
CA PRO A 4 1.78 16.36 9.47
C PRO A 4 0.81 16.53 8.30
N ASN A 5 0.69 15.53 7.43
CA ASN A 5 0.15 15.73 6.08
C ASN A 5 -1.35 15.46 5.94
N GLY A 6 -2.06 15.09 7.01
CA GLY A 6 -3.52 14.97 6.97
C GLY A 6 -4.05 13.87 6.05
N VAL A 7 -3.20 12.98 5.54
CA VAL A 7 -3.56 11.83 4.67
C VAL A 7 -3.11 10.52 5.32
N TRP A 8 -3.99 9.53 5.33
CA TRP A 8 -3.69 8.13 5.59
C TRP A 8 -3.66 7.36 4.28
N CYS A 9 -2.70 6.45 4.15
CA CYS A 9 -2.73 5.43 3.11
C CYS A 9 -3.17 4.11 3.73
N TRP A 10 -4.17 3.49 3.14
CA TRP A 10 -4.63 2.15 3.48
C TRP A 10 -4.23 1.21 2.35
N ALA A 11 -3.57 0.12 2.68
CA ALA A 11 -3.18 -0.90 1.71
C ALA A 11 -3.75 -2.25 2.10
N ALA A 12 -4.07 -3.07 1.11
CA ALA A 12 -4.54 -4.43 1.36
C ALA A 12 -4.05 -5.41 0.30
N GLY A 13 -3.96 -6.68 0.71
CA GLY A 13 -3.30 -7.71 -0.08
C GLY A 13 -3.18 -9.05 0.64
N PRO A 14 -2.85 -10.13 -0.09
CA PRO A 14 -2.47 -11.38 0.55
C PRO A 14 -1.10 -11.25 1.22
N VAL A 15 -0.95 -11.94 2.34
CA VAL A 15 0.30 -11.98 3.13
C VAL A 15 0.94 -13.35 2.98
N LEU A 16 2.24 -13.35 2.68
CA LEU A 16 3.06 -14.56 2.62
C LEU A 16 4.02 -14.57 3.80
N SER A 17 4.19 -15.73 4.43
CA SER A 17 5.35 -15.97 5.28
C SER A 17 6.63 -15.96 4.45
N GLU A 18 7.78 -15.86 5.12
CA GLU A 18 9.09 -15.96 4.45
C GLU A 18 9.26 -17.28 3.68
N GLU A 19 8.79 -18.39 4.24
CA GLU A 19 8.80 -19.71 3.57
C GLU A 19 7.95 -19.68 2.29
N GLN A 20 6.73 -19.13 2.37
CA GLN A 20 5.84 -19.01 1.22
C GLN A 20 6.41 -18.08 0.15
N LEU A 21 7.06 -16.99 0.55
CA LEU A 21 7.74 -16.08 -0.37
C LEU A 21 8.93 -16.77 -1.06
N THR A 22 9.66 -17.61 -0.34
CA THR A 22 10.77 -18.39 -0.92
C THR A 22 10.26 -19.35 -1.98
N LEU A 23 9.18 -20.09 -1.68
CA LEU A 23 8.52 -20.96 -2.65
C LEU A 23 7.99 -20.16 -3.85
N TRP A 24 7.42 -18.99 -3.60
CA TRP A 24 6.99 -18.09 -4.66
C TRP A 24 8.16 -17.69 -5.56
N CYS A 25 9.31 -17.31 -5.00
CA CYS A 25 10.50 -16.96 -5.79
C CYS A 25 10.95 -18.12 -6.68
N GLN A 26 10.92 -19.34 -6.16
CA GLN A 26 11.31 -20.56 -6.89
C GLN A 26 10.38 -20.90 -8.05
N ASP A 27 9.11 -20.49 -7.97
CA ASP A 27 8.11 -20.71 -9.01
C ASP A 27 8.19 -19.68 -10.16
N GLN A 28 9.01 -18.63 -10.03
CA GLN A 28 9.12 -17.59 -11.07
C GLN A 28 9.90 -18.05 -12.30
N ASP A 29 9.37 -17.73 -13.48
CA ASP A 29 10.03 -18.02 -14.75
C ASP A 29 11.37 -17.27 -14.83
N GLY A 30 12.43 -17.98 -15.21
CA GLY A 30 13.78 -17.40 -15.28
C GLY A 30 14.48 -17.24 -13.93
N LEU A 31 14.09 -18.01 -12.91
CA LEU A 31 14.73 -18.02 -11.59
C LEU A 31 16.27 -17.97 -11.66
N ASP A 32 16.86 -16.93 -11.06
CA ASP A 32 18.28 -16.87 -10.74
C ASP A 32 18.49 -17.29 -9.29
N ALA A 33 18.75 -18.58 -9.08
CA ALA A 33 18.96 -19.15 -7.75
C ALA A 33 20.16 -18.54 -7.01
N LYS A 34 21.19 -18.09 -7.74
CA LYS A 34 22.36 -17.44 -7.15
C LYS A 34 21.99 -16.04 -6.67
N LEU A 35 21.22 -15.30 -7.46
CA LEU A 35 20.71 -13.99 -7.07
C LEU A 35 19.76 -14.10 -5.86
N LEU A 36 18.86 -15.08 -5.85
CA LEU A 36 17.98 -15.35 -4.71
C LEU A 36 18.79 -15.65 -3.44
N ALA A 37 19.81 -16.50 -3.53
CA ALA A 37 20.67 -16.81 -2.38
C ALA A 37 21.47 -15.60 -1.88
N ASN A 38 21.86 -14.70 -2.79
CA ASN A 38 22.63 -13.50 -2.45
C ASN A 38 21.77 -12.37 -1.86
N LEU A 39 20.55 -12.16 -2.38
CA LEU A 39 19.67 -11.06 -1.98
C LEU A 39 18.72 -11.46 -0.84
N GLY A 40 18.36 -12.74 -0.76
CA GLY A 40 17.23 -13.19 0.02
C GLY A 40 15.88 -13.02 -0.71
N PRO A 41 14.80 -13.63 -0.20
CA PRO A 41 13.54 -13.77 -0.92
C PRO A 41 12.80 -12.44 -1.12
N PHE A 42 12.85 -11.51 -0.15
CA PHE A 42 12.18 -10.22 -0.28
C PHE A 42 12.80 -9.35 -1.37
N ASP A 43 14.12 -9.13 -1.32
CA ASP A 43 14.81 -8.26 -2.27
C ASP A 43 14.80 -8.86 -3.68
N TYR A 44 14.86 -10.20 -3.79
CA TYR A 44 14.64 -10.90 -5.05
C TYR A 44 13.24 -10.62 -5.61
N ALA A 45 12.18 -10.82 -4.81
CA ALA A 45 10.81 -10.59 -5.24
C ALA A 45 10.56 -9.14 -5.64
N HIS A 46 11.05 -8.19 -4.85
CA HIS A 46 10.95 -6.77 -5.15
C HIS A 46 11.64 -6.42 -6.48
N ARG A 47 12.84 -6.97 -6.73
CA ARG A 47 13.56 -6.77 -7.99
C ARG A 47 12.81 -7.37 -9.17
N PHE A 48 12.39 -8.63 -9.07
CA PHE A 48 11.64 -9.33 -10.11
C PHE A 48 10.38 -8.54 -10.48
N MET A 49 9.59 -8.15 -9.49
CA MET A 49 8.37 -7.37 -9.71
C MET A 49 8.64 -5.99 -10.29
N GLY A 50 9.76 -5.36 -9.92
CA GLY A 50 10.19 -4.06 -10.48
C GLY A 50 10.39 -4.08 -11.99
N GLU A 51 10.69 -5.23 -12.58
CA GLU A 51 10.86 -5.41 -14.03
C GLU A 51 9.51 -5.51 -14.77
N HIS A 52 8.39 -5.62 -14.05
CA HIS A 52 7.06 -5.76 -14.63
C HIS A 52 6.15 -4.55 -14.39
N ARG A 53 5.58 -4.01 -15.47
CA ARG A 53 4.80 -2.75 -15.49
C ARG A 53 3.51 -2.76 -14.67
N TYR A 54 3.00 -3.94 -14.29
CA TYR A 54 1.71 -4.10 -13.60
C TYR A 54 1.80 -4.93 -12.31
N SER A 55 3.01 -5.08 -11.77
CA SER A 55 3.19 -5.78 -10.50
C SER A 55 2.54 -5.00 -9.34
N PRO A 56 2.03 -5.69 -8.30
CA PRO A 56 1.77 -5.03 -7.03
C PRO A 56 3.07 -4.52 -6.41
N ASP A 57 2.96 -3.59 -5.47
CA ASP A 57 4.08 -3.24 -4.59
C ASP A 57 4.19 -4.25 -3.44
N LEU A 58 5.36 -4.33 -2.81
CA LEU A 58 5.59 -5.21 -1.66
C LEU A 58 5.85 -4.40 -0.39
N LEU A 59 5.39 -4.92 0.75
CA LEU A 59 5.74 -4.39 2.06
C LEU A 59 6.11 -5.52 3.02
N VAL A 60 7.31 -5.43 3.61
CA VAL A 60 7.70 -6.29 4.74
C VAL A 60 6.94 -5.87 5.99
N LEU A 61 6.27 -6.84 6.59
CA LEU A 61 5.62 -6.78 7.89
C LEU A 61 6.45 -7.61 8.88
N TYR A 62 6.48 -7.17 10.13
CA TYR A 62 7.10 -7.93 11.22
C TYR A 62 6.03 -8.23 12.26
N ASP A 63 5.93 -9.49 12.65
CA ASP A 63 5.08 -9.87 13.77
C ASP A 63 5.72 -9.43 15.11
N PRO A 64 5.01 -9.57 16.25
CA PRO A 64 5.57 -9.22 17.57
C PRO A 64 6.81 -10.04 17.96
N GLU A 65 7.00 -11.22 17.36
CA GLU A 65 8.17 -12.09 17.57
C GLU A 65 9.36 -11.70 16.65
N GLY A 66 9.16 -10.72 15.77
CA GLY A 66 10.17 -10.24 14.82
C GLY A 66 10.28 -11.08 13.55
N LYS A 67 9.38 -12.04 13.31
CA LYS A 67 9.41 -12.84 12.08
C LYS A 67 8.87 -12.03 10.91
N PRO A 68 9.56 -12.02 9.76
CA PRO A 68 9.11 -11.28 8.60
C PRO A 68 7.98 -12.01 7.87
N SER A 69 7.05 -11.23 7.38
CA SER A 69 6.07 -11.62 6.36
C SER A 69 5.98 -10.53 5.31
N VAL A 70 5.42 -10.83 4.15
CA VAL A 70 5.34 -9.90 3.03
C VAL A 70 3.91 -9.74 2.58
N LEU A 71 3.44 -8.49 2.59
CA LEU A 71 2.19 -8.08 2.01
C LEU A 71 2.40 -7.78 0.52
N PHE A 72 1.68 -8.49 -0.35
CA PHE A 72 1.57 -8.15 -1.78
C PHE A 72 0.44 -7.13 -1.94
N MET A 73 0.78 -5.88 -2.13
CA MET A 73 -0.20 -4.78 -2.11
C MET A 73 -0.99 -4.72 -3.42
N CYS A 74 -2.15 -5.35 -3.44
CA CYS A 74 -3.05 -5.35 -4.59
C CYS A 74 -3.93 -4.09 -4.66
N THR A 75 -4.16 -3.42 -3.54
CA THR A 75 -4.98 -2.20 -3.49
C THR A 75 -4.41 -1.21 -2.48
N ALA A 76 -4.38 0.07 -2.86
CA ALA A 76 -4.02 1.18 -1.98
C ALA A 76 -5.02 2.33 -2.16
N VAL A 77 -5.48 2.91 -1.05
CA VAL A 77 -6.42 4.04 -1.02
C VAL A 77 -5.93 5.09 -0.05
N PHE A 78 -5.95 6.35 -0.49
CA PHE A 78 -5.63 7.49 0.34
C PHE A 78 -6.91 8.12 0.90
N THR A 79 -6.92 8.45 2.18
CA THR A 79 -8.05 9.11 2.86
C THR A 79 -7.55 10.21 3.78
N SER A 80 -8.34 11.23 4.05
CA SER A 80 -8.00 12.22 5.06
C SER A 80 -7.89 11.59 6.46
N VAL A 81 -7.03 12.15 7.32
CA VAL A 81 -6.94 11.76 8.73
C VAL A 81 -8.29 11.99 9.42
N GLY A 82 -8.72 11.03 10.23
CA GLY A 82 -10.00 11.09 10.96
C GLY A 82 -11.21 10.60 10.17
N VAL A 83 -11.03 10.22 8.91
CA VAL A 83 -12.07 9.55 8.11
C VAL A 83 -12.11 8.06 8.47
N LYS A 84 -13.30 7.45 8.39
CA LYS A 84 -13.46 6.01 8.61
C LYS A 84 -12.56 5.23 7.64
N PRO A 85 -11.89 4.16 8.10
CA PRO A 85 -11.08 3.32 7.22
C PRO A 85 -11.92 2.81 6.02
N PRO A 86 -11.40 2.89 4.77
CA PRO A 86 -12.13 2.46 3.59
C PRO A 86 -12.37 0.95 3.61
N ASP A 87 -13.43 0.47 2.97
CA ASP A 87 -13.54 -0.96 2.68
C ASP A 87 -12.50 -1.33 1.62
N LEU A 88 -11.67 -2.32 1.92
CA LEU A 88 -10.64 -2.85 1.03
C LEU A 88 -10.81 -4.35 0.84
N SER A 89 -12.03 -4.87 1.02
CA SER A 89 -12.37 -6.25 0.71
C SER A 89 -11.99 -6.57 -0.74
N PRO A 90 -11.54 -7.81 -1.03
CA PRO A 90 -11.10 -8.17 -2.38
C PRO A 90 -12.19 -7.93 -3.44
N THR A 91 -11.87 -7.18 -4.49
CA THR A 91 -12.72 -7.02 -5.69
C THR A 91 -12.31 -8.01 -6.77
N PRO A 92 -13.09 -8.21 -7.86
CA PRO A 92 -12.69 -9.04 -8.99
C PRO A 92 -11.32 -8.66 -9.57
N GLU A 93 -10.99 -7.38 -9.62
CA GLU A 93 -9.69 -6.85 -10.07
C GLU A 93 -8.58 -7.19 -9.06
N THR A 94 -8.86 -7.07 -7.76
CA THR A 94 -7.93 -7.51 -6.70
C THR A 94 -7.64 -9.00 -6.83
N PHE A 95 -8.67 -9.83 -6.99
CA PHE A 95 -8.51 -11.28 -7.19
C PHE A 95 -7.73 -11.63 -8.45
N LYS A 96 -7.93 -10.89 -9.54
CA LYS A 96 -7.12 -11.05 -10.75
C LYS A 96 -5.64 -10.75 -10.46
N THR A 97 -5.35 -9.62 -9.81
CA THR A 97 -3.98 -9.23 -9.44
C THR A 97 -3.33 -10.28 -8.54
N MET A 98 -4.04 -10.76 -7.52
CA MET A 98 -3.56 -11.83 -6.66
C MET A 98 -3.23 -13.11 -7.43
N ARG A 99 -4.12 -13.52 -8.34
CA ARG A 99 -3.91 -14.73 -9.14
C ARG A 99 -2.69 -14.61 -10.05
N ASP A 100 -2.50 -13.45 -10.65
CA ASP A 100 -1.44 -13.19 -11.61
C ASP A 100 -0.07 -13.07 -10.92
N TRP A 101 -0.04 -12.56 -9.67
CA TRP A 101 1.21 -12.22 -8.99
C TRP A 101 1.55 -13.05 -7.76
N VAL A 102 0.59 -13.71 -7.13
CA VAL A 102 0.77 -14.35 -5.82
C VAL A 102 0.59 -15.85 -5.89
N ARG A 103 -0.16 -16.33 -6.89
CA ARG A 103 -0.42 -17.76 -7.07
C ARG A 103 0.90 -18.50 -7.22
N THR A 104 1.15 -19.44 -6.32
CA THR A 104 2.24 -20.42 -6.42
C THR A 104 1.64 -21.78 -6.80
N LYS A 105 2.48 -22.70 -7.24
CA LYS A 105 2.06 -24.11 -7.46
C LYS A 105 1.81 -24.81 -6.13
N ASN A 106 2.44 -24.33 -5.06
CA ASN A 106 2.52 -24.99 -3.76
C ASN A 106 1.51 -24.45 -2.73
N VAL A 107 1.01 -23.23 -2.90
CA VAL A 107 0.10 -22.57 -1.96
C VAL A 107 -1.07 -21.94 -2.71
N SER A 108 -2.28 -22.40 -2.36
CA SER A 108 -3.53 -21.87 -2.90
C SER A 108 -3.80 -20.47 -2.36
N LEU A 109 -4.25 -19.57 -3.23
CA LEU A 109 -4.55 -18.18 -2.86
C LEU A 109 -5.61 -18.08 -1.75
N GLU A 110 -6.61 -18.97 -1.74
CA GLU A 110 -7.70 -18.99 -0.76
C GLU A 110 -7.21 -19.32 0.66
N LYS A 111 -6.00 -19.87 0.78
CA LYS A 111 -5.37 -20.20 2.07
C LYS A 111 -4.49 -19.07 2.59
N LEU A 112 -4.23 -18.03 1.80
CA LEU A 112 -3.40 -16.91 2.22
C LEU A 112 -4.25 -15.90 3.01
N PRO A 113 -3.76 -15.41 4.16
CA PRO A 113 -4.40 -14.33 4.88
C PRO A 113 -4.49 -13.08 4.00
N TYR A 114 -5.67 -12.47 3.93
CA TYR A 114 -5.83 -11.16 3.32
C TYR A 114 -5.81 -10.09 4.42
N MET A 115 -4.83 -9.20 4.37
CA MET A 115 -4.63 -8.20 5.42
C MET A 115 -4.84 -6.80 4.87
N LYS A 116 -5.54 -5.98 5.67
CA LYS A 116 -5.62 -4.53 5.50
C LYS A 116 -4.74 -3.86 6.54
N ILE A 117 -3.93 -2.91 6.09
CA ILE A 117 -3.05 -2.12 6.95
C ILE A 117 -3.22 -0.63 6.70
N ARG A 118 -2.90 0.18 7.71
CA ARG A 118 -2.54 1.58 7.51
C ARG A 118 -1.04 1.63 7.25
N TRP A 119 -0.62 2.34 6.21
CA TRP A 119 0.79 2.47 5.87
C TRP A 119 1.60 3.01 7.06
N PRO A 120 2.78 2.45 7.38
CA PRO A 120 3.56 2.90 8.51
C PRO A 120 4.07 4.34 8.35
N ASP A 121 4.01 5.13 9.43
CA ASP A 121 4.37 6.55 9.39
C ASP A 121 5.86 6.82 9.12
N ASN A 122 6.69 5.80 9.26
CA ASN A 122 8.14 5.88 9.09
C ASN A 122 8.64 5.23 7.79
N LYS A 123 7.74 4.73 6.93
CA LYS A 123 8.10 4.08 5.67
C LYS A 123 7.78 5.00 4.49
N PRO A 124 8.73 5.27 3.58
CA PRO A 124 8.41 6.03 2.38
C PRO A 124 7.40 5.25 1.51
N PHE A 125 6.53 5.97 0.80
CA PHE A 125 5.70 5.32 -0.22
C PHE A 125 6.57 4.77 -1.36
N PRO A 126 6.23 3.59 -1.91
CA PRO A 126 6.85 3.11 -3.13
C PRO A 126 6.62 4.11 -4.27
N PRO A 127 7.52 4.20 -5.26
CA PRO A 127 7.46 5.22 -6.32
C PRO A 127 6.10 5.29 -7.03
N ARG A 128 5.43 4.14 -7.22
CA ARG A 128 4.11 4.05 -7.87
C ARG A 128 3.01 4.74 -7.06
N LEU A 129 3.05 4.62 -5.74
CA LEU A 129 2.09 5.25 -4.83
C LEU A 129 2.44 6.71 -4.51
N ARG A 130 3.69 7.13 -4.70
CA ARG A 130 4.13 8.50 -4.39
C ARG A 130 3.35 9.54 -5.18
N LYS A 131 3.09 9.29 -6.48
CA LYS A 131 2.34 10.24 -7.31
C LYS A 131 0.91 10.44 -6.78
N ALA A 132 0.20 9.35 -6.53
CA ALA A 132 -1.16 9.38 -5.98
C ALA A 132 -1.22 10.04 -4.59
N PHE A 133 -0.19 9.82 -3.77
CA PHE A 133 -0.05 10.49 -2.48
C PHE A 133 0.06 12.01 -2.61
N GLU A 134 0.94 12.51 -3.49
CA GLU A 134 1.11 13.96 -3.69
C GLU A 134 -0.15 14.61 -4.27
N GLU A 135 -0.84 13.95 -5.21
CA GLU A 135 -2.12 14.42 -5.77
C GLU A 135 -3.20 14.56 -4.67
N GLU A 136 -3.35 13.57 -3.79
CA GLU A 136 -4.35 13.64 -2.70
C GLU A 136 -3.98 14.70 -1.66
N LYS A 137 -2.68 14.86 -1.38
CA LYS A 137 -2.19 15.91 -0.49
C LYS A 137 -2.50 17.31 -1.04
N GLU A 138 -2.22 17.57 -2.32
CA GLU A 138 -2.53 18.83 -2.97
C GLU A 138 -4.03 19.14 -2.95
N LYS A 139 -4.87 18.12 -3.20
CA LYS A 139 -6.32 18.26 -3.14
C LYS A 139 -6.78 18.70 -1.75
N LEU A 140 -6.26 18.08 -0.69
CA LEU A 140 -6.60 18.44 0.69
C LEU A 140 -6.11 19.83 1.09
N GLU A 141 -4.96 20.27 0.57
CA GLU A 141 -4.48 21.63 0.80
C GLU A 141 -5.40 22.68 0.14
N LYS A 142 -5.88 22.40 -1.08
CA LYS A 142 -6.86 23.25 -1.79
C LYS A 142 -8.17 23.34 -1.04
N GLU A 143 -8.74 22.20 -0.62
CA GLU A 143 -9.99 22.14 0.15
C GLU A 143 -9.89 22.92 1.48
N LYS A 144 -8.76 22.80 2.19
CA LYS A 144 -8.49 23.57 3.42
C LYS A 144 -8.44 25.07 3.16
N LEU A 145 -7.84 25.50 2.05
CA LEU A 145 -7.74 26.91 1.69
C LEU A 145 -9.11 27.49 1.33
N GLU A 146 -9.91 26.76 0.56
CA GLU A 146 -11.27 27.17 0.18
C GLU A 146 -12.17 27.28 1.41
N LYS A 147 -12.12 26.30 2.33
CA LYS A 147 -12.88 26.34 3.58
C LYS A 147 -12.50 27.54 4.44
N LYS A 148 -11.21 27.86 4.56
CA LYS A 148 -10.74 29.06 5.29
C LYS A 148 -11.22 30.36 4.65
N LYS A 149 -11.20 30.45 3.31
CA LYS A 149 -11.72 31.62 2.59
C LYS A 149 -13.21 31.79 2.83
N LEU A 150 -13.97 30.70 2.79
CA LEU A 150 -15.40 30.70 3.05
C LEU A 150 -15.70 31.15 4.48
N GLU A 151 -15.06 30.56 5.48
CA GLU A 151 -15.22 30.91 6.90
C GLU A 151 -14.87 32.38 7.18
N LYS A 152 -13.82 32.92 6.54
CA LYS A 152 -13.45 34.34 6.64
C LYS A 152 -14.52 35.24 6.03
N SER A 153 -15.01 34.90 4.83
CA SER A 153 -16.09 35.65 4.18
C SER A 153 -17.40 35.62 4.96
N THR A 154 -17.75 34.50 5.61
CA THR A 154 -18.96 34.41 6.45
C THR A 154 -18.85 35.27 7.71
N ARG A 155 -17.65 35.34 8.32
CA ARG A 155 -17.38 36.21 9.49
C ARG A 155 -17.39 37.69 9.15
N GLU A 156 -16.87 38.08 7.99
CA GLU A 156 -16.87 39.47 7.54
C GLU A 156 -18.28 39.94 7.14
N ALA A 157 -19.09 39.07 6.53
CA ALA A 157 -20.50 39.36 6.22
C ALA A 157 -21.34 39.56 7.49
N SER A 158 -21.14 38.74 8.53
CA SER A 158 -21.88 38.83 9.79
C SER A 158 -21.49 40.02 10.67
N HIS A 159 -20.31 40.63 10.45
CA HIS A 159 -19.92 41.88 11.11
C HIS A 159 -20.38 43.16 10.39
N SER A 160 -20.87 43.05 9.15
CA SER A 160 -21.33 44.20 8.35
C SER A 160 -22.82 44.49 8.51
N GLU A 161 -23.56 43.62 9.20
CA GLU A 161 -25.01 43.74 9.48
C GLU A 161 -25.32 44.19 10.92
N SER A 162 -24.33 44.67 11.69
CA SER A 162 -24.48 45.19 13.06
C SER A 162 -24.30 46.71 13.12
#